data_AF-A0A1H9CXS4-F1
#
_entry.id   AF-A0A1H9CXS4-F1
#
_cell.length_a   1.000
_cell.length_b   1.000
_cell.length_c   1.000
_cell.angle_alpha   90.00
_cell.angle_beta   90.00
_cell.angle_gamma   90.00
#
_symmetry.space_group_name_H-M   'P 1'
#
loop_
_entity.id
_entity.type
_entity.pdbx_description
1 polymer ?
#
loop_
_entity_poly.entity_id
_entity_poly.type
_entity_poly.pdbx_seq_one_letter_code
_entity_poly.pdbx_strand_id
1 'polypeptide(L)'
;MDEQDFQSAALIYQDLLLSELPADLRVEVQTNLAAALCAAGQDELVPKDKAISLLDAARVVLVDLLQHYKIGEEPASWASGRANLALVHLARYRLTDGDQDVLFAHLALDGTEEALRRAGDLEMLGWIQSIRDYLVELRDRRSSSR
;
A
#
# COMPACT_ATOMS: atom_id res chain seq x y z
N MET A 1 -22.48 2.03 15.59
CA MET A 1 -21.17 1.45 15.24
C MET A 1 -20.76 2.25 14.04
N ASP A 2 -19.87 3.21 14.22
CA ASP A 2 -19.50 4.14 13.15
C ASP A 2 -18.81 3.34 12.07
N GLU A 3 -19.52 3.13 10.97
CA GLU A 3 -18.97 2.54 9.76
C GLU A 3 -17.80 3.42 9.34
N GLN A 4 -16.57 2.89 9.38
CA GLN A 4 -15.40 3.61 8.90
C GLN A 4 -15.58 3.83 7.40
N ASP A 5 -16.11 5.00 7.04
CA ASP A 5 -16.31 5.36 5.65
C ASP A 5 -14.98 5.79 5.02
N PHE A 6 -14.20 4.79 4.62
CA PHE A 6 -12.94 5.00 3.91
C PHE A 6 -13.13 5.65 2.53
N GLN A 7 -14.33 5.57 1.94
CA GLN A 7 -14.63 6.30 0.71
C GLN A 7 -14.72 7.80 1.00
N SER A 8 -15.42 8.20 2.07
CA SER A 8 -15.44 9.59 2.52
C SER A 8 -14.05 10.08 2.91
N ALA A 9 -13.25 9.28 3.60
CA ALA A 9 -11.86 9.64 3.92
C ALA A 9 -11.02 9.87 2.64
N ALA A 10 -11.13 8.98 1.64
CA ALA A 10 -10.45 9.15 0.37
C ALA A 10 -10.85 10.43 -0.36
N LEU A 11 -12.14 10.82 -0.31
CA LEU A 11 -12.62 12.07 -0.89
C LEU A 11 -12.03 13.29 -0.18
N ILE A 12 -11.96 13.28 1.16
CA ILE A 12 -11.34 14.36 1.94
C ILE A 12 -9.87 14.54 1.59
N TYR A 13 -9.10 13.44 1.50
CA TYR A 13 -7.69 13.55 1.14
C TYR A 13 -7.48 13.99 -0.30
N GLN A 14 -8.33 13.57 -1.24
CA GLN A 14 -8.28 14.07 -2.63
C GLN A 14 -8.51 15.58 -2.69
N ASP A 15 -9.52 16.09 -1.98
CA ASP A 15 -9.79 17.53 -1.91
C ASP A 15 -8.62 18.30 -1.28
N LEU A 16 -8.04 17.77 -0.20
CA LEU A 16 -6.89 18.38 0.45
C LEU A 16 -5.67 18.47 -0.48
N LEU A 17 -5.46 17.50 -1.37
CA LEU A 17 -4.36 17.54 -2.34
C LEU A 17 -4.51 18.61 -3.43
N LEU A 18 -5.74 19.14 -3.63
CA LEU A 18 -5.99 20.29 -4.51
C LEU A 18 -5.54 21.62 -3.90
N SER A 19 -5.31 21.64 -2.58
CA SER A 19 -4.81 22.81 -1.87
C SER A 19 -3.29 22.94 -1.97
N GLU A 20 -2.79 24.14 -1.69
CA GLU A 20 -1.35 24.35 -1.46
C GLU A 20 -0.96 23.75 -0.11
N LEU A 21 -0.27 22.61 -0.15
CA LEU A 21 0.27 21.93 1.02
C LEU A 21 1.79 22.03 1.03
N PRO A 22 2.40 22.20 2.22
CA PRO A 22 3.81 21.90 2.44
C PRO A 22 4.18 20.51 1.93
N ALA A 23 5.43 20.32 1.50
CA ALA A 23 5.86 19.08 0.86
C ALA A 23 5.70 17.86 1.78
N ASP A 24 6.13 17.96 3.03
CA ASP A 24 5.95 16.94 4.07
C ASP A 24 4.48 16.56 4.27
N LEU A 25 3.61 17.56 4.42
CA LEU A 25 2.18 17.33 4.62
C LEU A 25 1.53 16.72 3.37
N ARG A 26 1.92 17.16 2.17
CA ARG A 26 1.42 16.59 0.92
C ARG A 26 1.66 15.09 0.88
N VAL A 27 2.84 14.64 1.31
CA VAL A 27 3.15 13.22 1.23
C VAL A 27 2.45 12.39 2.31
N GLU A 28 2.27 12.93 3.51
CA GLU A 28 1.42 12.31 4.52
C GLU A 28 -0.02 12.12 3.98
N VAL A 29 -0.57 13.15 3.34
CA VAL A 29 -1.91 13.11 2.73
C VAL A 29 -1.97 12.08 1.59
N GLN A 30 -0.95 11.99 0.74
CA GLN A 30 -0.89 10.97 -0.32
C GLN A 30 -0.82 9.55 0.27
N THR A 31 -0.04 9.34 1.33
CA THR A 31 0.06 8.05 2.03
C THR A 31 -1.30 7.63 2.59
N ASN A 32 -1.98 8.56 3.27
CA ASN A 32 -3.30 8.31 3.87
C ASN A 32 -4.40 8.13 2.82
N LEU A 33 -4.34 8.87 1.70
CA LEU A 33 -5.24 8.67 0.56
C LEU A 33 -5.10 7.25 0.02
N ALA A 34 -3.87 6.79 -0.23
CA ALA A 34 -3.65 5.45 -0.74
C ALA A 34 -4.14 4.37 0.24
N ALA A 35 -3.93 4.55 1.54
CA ALA A 35 -4.43 3.65 2.57
C ALA A 35 -5.97 3.62 2.61
N ALA A 36 -6.63 4.78 2.54
CA ALA A 36 -8.08 4.88 2.51
C ALA A 36 -8.68 4.23 1.25
N LEU A 37 -8.08 4.47 0.08
CA LEU A 37 -8.48 3.82 -1.17
C LEU A 37 -8.28 2.30 -1.11
N CYS A 38 -7.18 1.84 -0.50
CA CYS A 38 -6.91 0.42 -0.30
C CYS A 38 -7.91 -0.26 0.64
N ALA A 39 -8.27 0.40 1.74
CA ALA A 39 -9.27 -0.09 2.68
C ALA A 39 -10.67 -0.12 2.04
N ALA A 40 -11.06 0.96 1.35
CA ALA A 40 -12.33 1.01 0.62
C ALA A 40 -12.41 -0.04 -0.51
N GLY A 41 -11.29 -0.35 -1.17
CA GLY A 41 -11.22 -1.40 -2.19
C GLY A 41 -11.23 -2.83 -1.63
N GLN A 42 -11.08 -3.02 -0.32
CA GLN A 42 -11.17 -4.32 0.35
C GLN A 42 -12.53 -4.55 1.02
N ASP A 43 -13.41 -3.56 1.01
CA ASP A 43 -14.76 -3.68 1.53
C ASP A 43 -15.60 -4.64 0.66
N GLU A 44 -16.11 -5.70 1.28
CA GLU A 44 -16.91 -6.74 0.63
C GLU A 44 -18.25 -6.22 0.08
N LEU A 45 -18.72 -5.06 0.57
CA LEU A 45 -19.93 -4.41 0.08
C LEU A 45 -19.72 -3.65 -1.23
N VAL A 46 -18.45 -3.39 -1.61
CA VAL A 46 -18.12 -2.67 -2.83
C VAL A 46 -18.11 -3.63 -4.02
N PRO A 47 -18.83 -3.33 -5.12
CA PRO A 47 -18.79 -4.16 -6.33
C PRO A 47 -17.36 -4.35 -6.83
N LYS A 48 -17.02 -5.58 -7.24
CA LYS A 48 -15.65 -5.99 -7.63
C LYS A 48 -14.96 -5.01 -8.60
N ASP A 49 -15.65 -4.53 -9.62
CA ASP A 49 -15.04 -3.59 -10.60
C ASP A 49 -14.71 -2.23 -9.98
N LYS A 50 -15.56 -1.76 -9.06
CA LYS A 50 -15.31 -0.53 -8.28
C LYS A 50 -14.17 -0.75 -7.29
N ALA A 51 -14.14 -1.90 -6.62
CA ALA A 51 -13.06 -2.28 -5.72
C ALA A 51 -11.70 -2.29 -6.44
N ILE A 52 -11.62 -2.93 -7.62
CA ILE A 52 -10.42 -2.93 -8.46
C ILE A 52 -10.01 -1.51 -8.85
N SER A 53 -10.97 -0.65 -9.22
CA SER A 53 -10.71 0.75 -9.59
C SER A 53 -10.13 1.56 -8.43
N LEU A 54 -10.63 1.36 -7.20
CA LEU A 54 -10.10 1.98 -5.99
C LEU A 54 -8.66 1.53 -5.71
N LEU A 55 -8.39 0.24 -5.86
CA LEU A 55 -7.03 -0.31 -5.69
C LEU A 55 -6.07 0.18 -6.78
N ASP A 56 -6.53 0.35 -8.03
CA ASP A 56 -5.71 0.97 -9.08
C ASP A 56 -5.40 2.43 -8.76
N ALA A 57 -6.36 3.19 -8.24
CA ALA A 57 -6.13 4.56 -7.79
C ALA A 57 -5.10 4.61 -6.63
N ALA A 58 -5.22 3.72 -5.63
CA ALA A 58 -4.25 3.61 -4.53
C ALA A 58 -2.84 3.33 -5.05
N ARG A 59 -2.71 2.41 -6.02
CA ARG A 59 -1.44 2.09 -6.68
C ARG A 59 -0.83 3.31 -7.37
N VAL A 60 -1.63 4.07 -8.12
CA VAL A 60 -1.16 5.28 -8.82
C VAL A 60 -0.62 6.31 -7.82
N VAL A 61 -1.34 6.56 -6.73
CA VAL A 61 -0.91 7.51 -5.68
C VAL A 61 0.43 7.07 -5.06
N LEU A 62 0.60 5.79 -4.75
CA LEU A 62 1.84 5.28 -4.15
C LEU A 62 3.02 5.29 -5.12
N VAL A 63 2.78 4.96 -6.40
CA VAL A 63 3.83 5.04 -7.42
C VAL A 63 4.32 6.46 -7.61
N ASP A 64 3.40 7.44 -7.63
CA ASP A 64 3.75 8.87 -7.70
C ASP A 64 4.52 9.34 -6.46
N LEU A 65 4.03 9.00 -5.26
CA LEU A 65 4.69 9.29 -3.99
C LEU A 65 6.14 8.75 -3.94
N LEU A 66 6.36 7.55 -4.46
CA LEU A 66 7.69 6.91 -4.49
C LEU A 66 8.64 7.53 -5.52
N GLN A 67 8.18 8.41 -6.42
CA GLN A 67 9.09 9.21 -7.26
C GLN A 67 9.71 10.37 -6.49
N HIS A 68 9.06 10.81 -5.41
CA HIS A 68 9.50 11.93 -4.59
C HIS A 68 10.37 11.46 -3.43
N TYR A 69 10.06 10.31 -2.83
CA TYR A 69 10.89 9.71 -1.80
C TYR A 69 12.09 8.97 -2.38
N LYS A 70 13.28 9.38 -1.94
CA LYS A 70 14.49 8.61 -2.15
C LYS A 70 14.86 7.86 -0.88
N ILE A 71 15.18 6.58 -1.05
CA ILE A 71 15.67 5.68 0.00
C ILE A 71 16.81 6.28 0.85
N GLY A 72 17.62 7.19 0.29
CA GLY A 72 18.75 7.82 0.98
C GLY A 72 18.42 9.11 1.75
N GLU A 73 17.25 9.71 1.52
CA GLU A 73 16.83 10.95 2.17
C GLU A 73 15.79 10.66 3.26
N GLU A 74 14.79 9.83 2.94
CA GLU A 74 13.70 9.44 3.85
C GLU A 74 13.44 7.92 3.82
N PRO A 75 14.34 7.12 4.41
CA PRO A 75 14.27 5.65 4.31
C PRO A 75 12.99 5.07 4.93
N ALA A 76 12.49 5.63 6.02
CA ALA A 76 11.26 5.18 6.67
C ALA A 76 10.03 5.50 5.80
N SER A 77 9.88 6.74 5.33
CA SER A 77 8.77 7.14 4.45
C SER A 77 8.78 6.33 3.14
N TRP A 78 9.96 6.14 2.54
CA TRP A 78 10.14 5.30 1.36
C TRP A 78 9.71 3.85 1.60
N ALA A 79 10.17 3.24 2.69
CA ALA A 79 9.80 1.87 3.04
C ALA A 79 8.30 1.73 3.34
N SER A 80 7.65 2.77 3.89
CA SER A 80 6.22 2.78 4.21
C SER A 80 5.38 2.84 2.96
N GLY A 81 5.71 3.73 2.01
CA GLY A 81 5.05 3.78 0.71
C GLY A 81 5.18 2.46 -0.05
N ARG A 82 6.36 1.82 0.03
CA ARG A 82 6.63 0.50 -0.56
C ARG A 82 5.82 -0.63 0.10
N ALA A 83 5.68 -0.60 1.42
CA ALA A 83 4.84 -1.55 2.17
C ALA A 83 3.35 -1.39 1.84
N ASN A 84 2.84 -0.16 1.78
CA ASN A 84 1.48 0.13 1.34
C ASN A 84 1.23 -0.35 -0.09
N LEU A 85 2.22 -0.19 -0.99
CA LEU A 85 2.11 -0.67 -2.37
C LEU A 85 2.00 -2.20 -2.42
N ALA A 86 2.74 -2.91 -1.58
CA ALA A 86 2.62 -4.35 -1.45
C ALA A 86 1.22 -4.79 -0.98
N LEU A 87 0.64 -4.08 -0.01
CA LEU A 87 -0.72 -4.33 0.47
C LEU A 87 -1.78 -4.09 -0.62
N VAL A 88 -1.64 -3.04 -1.43
CA VAL A 88 -2.54 -2.79 -2.57
C VAL A 88 -2.50 -3.95 -3.55
N HIS A 89 -1.31 -4.44 -3.89
CA HIS A 89 -1.18 -5.61 -4.76
C HIS A 89 -1.79 -6.87 -4.15
N LEU A 90 -1.57 -7.13 -2.85
CA LEU A 90 -2.22 -8.24 -2.15
C LEU A 90 -3.75 -8.14 -2.17
N ALA A 91 -4.30 -6.95 -1.98
CA ALA A 91 -5.75 -6.73 -2.07
C ALA A 91 -6.27 -7.02 -3.48
N ARG A 92 -5.55 -6.60 -4.52
CA ARG A 92 -5.91 -6.89 -5.92
C ARG A 92 -5.85 -8.39 -6.23
N TYR A 93 -4.82 -9.07 -5.73
CA TYR A 93 -4.71 -10.52 -5.85
C TYR A 93 -5.94 -11.22 -5.27
N ARG A 94 -6.40 -10.84 -4.07
CA ARG A 94 -7.58 -11.44 -3.43
C ARG A 94 -8.86 -11.28 -4.27
N LEU A 95 -8.98 -10.21 -5.04
CA LEU A 95 -10.13 -9.97 -5.90
C LEU A 95 -10.04 -10.66 -7.26
N THR A 96 -8.83 -10.78 -7.83
CA THR A 96 -8.62 -11.18 -9.23
C THR A 96 -8.02 -12.58 -9.39
N ASP A 97 -7.41 -13.12 -8.34
CA ASP A 97 -6.52 -14.28 -8.36
C ASP A 97 -5.37 -14.13 -9.39
N GLY A 98 -4.98 -12.89 -9.68
CA GLY A 98 -3.93 -12.56 -10.63
C GLY A 98 -2.55 -12.80 -10.05
N ASP A 99 -1.87 -13.87 -10.46
CA ASP A 99 -0.50 -14.22 -10.04
C ASP A 99 0.51 -13.06 -10.09
N GLN A 100 0.31 -12.17 -11.07
CA GLN A 100 1.18 -11.02 -11.27
C GLN A 100 1.14 -10.05 -10.08
N ASP A 101 0.00 -9.92 -9.40
CA ASP A 101 -0.12 -9.07 -8.22
C ASP A 101 0.71 -9.62 -7.04
N VAL A 102 0.84 -10.94 -6.87
CA VAL A 102 1.72 -11.52 -5.84
C VAL A 102 3.18 -11.19 -6.13
N LEU A 103 3.60 -11.30 -7.40
CA LEU A 103 4.95 -10.91 -7.81
C LEU A 103 5.20 -9.42 -7.55
N PHE A 104 4.25 -8.56 -7.91
CA PHE A 104 4.37 -7.13 -7.67
C PHE A 104 4.39 -6.77 -6.18
N ALA A 105 3.65 -7.49 -5.34
CA ALA A 105 3.73 -7.33 -3.88
C ALA A 105 5.13 -7.66 -3.34
N HIS A 106 5.75 -8.76 -3.81
CA HIS A 106 7.14 -9.06 -3.47
C HIS A 106 8.11 -7.97 -3.95
N LEU A 107 7.98 -7.54 -5.20
CA LEU A 107 8.81 -6.48 -5.78
C LEU A 107 8.62 -5.15 -5.05
N ALA A 108 7.44 -4.87 -4.52
CA ALA A 108 7.18 -3.67 -3.73
C ALA A 108 7.93 -3.69 -2.39
N LEU A 109 8.16 -4.86 -1.78
CA LEU A 109 8.91 -4.98 -0.52
C LEU A 109 10.42 -5.11 -0.70
N ASP A 110 10.92 -5.09 -1.93
CA ASP A 110 12.37 -5.19 -2.15
C ASP A 110 13.10 -3.95 -1.60
N GLY A 111 14.22 -4.19 -0.92
CA GLY A 111 15.06 -3.17 -0.29
C GLY A 111 14.51 -2.49 0.98
N THR A 112 13.25 -2.71 1.36
CA THR A 112 12.62 -1.98 2.48
C THR A 112 13.22 -2.31 3.84
N GLU A 113 13.53 -3.58 4.10
CA GLU A 113 14.16 -4.03 5.35
C GLU A 113 15.56 -3.45 5.53
N GLU A 114 16.36 -3.42 4.47
CA GLU A 114 17.70 -2.82 4.49
C GLU A 114 17.61 -1.30 4.71
N ALA A 115 16.66 -0.62 4.06
CA ALA A 115 16.42 0.80 4.25
C ALA A 115 16.10 1.13 5.71
N LEU A 116 15.20 0.37 6.32
CA LEU A 116 14.78 0.58 7.71
C LEU A 116 15.87 0.25 8.72
N ARG A 117 16.65 -0.81 8.49
CA ARG A 117 17.82 -1.12 9.34
C ARG A 117 18.83 0.01 9.37
N ARG A 118 19.12 0.62 8.21
CA ARG A 118 20.01 1.79 8.12
C ARG A 118 19.44 3.01 8.83
N ALA A 119 18.12 3.17 8.80
CA ALA A 119 17.42 4.25 9.48
C ALA A 119 17.31 4.05 11.00
N GLY A 120 17.51 2.83 11.50
CA GLY A 120 17.31 2.47 12.91
C GLY A 120 15.83 2.32 13.30
N ASP A 121 14.93 2.21 12.32
CA ASP A 121 13.49 2.10 12.54
C ASP A 121 13.06 0.63 12.65
N LEU A 122 13.17 0.10 13.88
CA LEU A 122 12.92 -1.32 14.16
C LEU A 122 11.44 -1.67 14.28
N GLU A 123 10.57 -0.70 14.57
CA GLU A 123 9.13 -0.95 14.69
C GLU A 123 8.54 -1.31 13.33
N MET A 124 8.90 -0.55 12.30
CA MET A 124 8.38 -0.76 10.95
C MET A 124 8.91 -2.06 10.30
N LEU A 125 10.05 -2.59 10.77
CA LEU A 125 10.57 -3.88 10.32
C LEU A 125 9.61 -5.03 10.63
N GLY A 126 8.98 -5.04 11.81
CA GLY A 126 8.06 -6.10 12.21
C GLY A 126 6.82 -6.17 11.30
N TRP A 127 6.29 -5.00 10.95
CA TRP A 127 5.16 -4.89 10.02
C TRP A 127 5.53 -5.39 8.62
N ILE A 128 6.67 -4.96 8.07
CA ILE A 128 7.15 -5.43 6.76
C ILE A 128 7.37 -6.94 6.75
N GLN A 129 7.94 -7.49 7.83
CA GLN A 129 8.13 -8.93 7.95
C GLN A 129 6.80 -9.68 7.91
N SER A 130 5.78 -9.19 8.58
CA SER A 130 4.44 -9.79 8.58
C SER A 130 3.83 -9.87 7.17
N ILE A 131 4.03 -8.82 6.34
CA ILE A 131 3.57 -8.83 4.94
C ILE A 131 4.33 -9.87 4.12
N ARG A 132 5.66 -9.98 4.32
CA ARG A 132 6.49 -10.96 3.61
C ARG A 132 6.15 -12.40 3.98
N ASP A 133 5.95 -12.66 5.26
CA ASP A 133 5.58 -14.00 5.75
C ASP A 133 4.24 -14.42 5.13
N TYR A 134 3.27 -13.51 5.08
CA TYR A 134 2.00 -13.76 4.40
C TYR A 134 2.17 -14.09 2.91
N LEU A 135 3.04 -13.36 2.19
CA LEU A 135 3.33 -13.65 0.78
C LEU A 135 4.00 -15.02 0.58
N VAL A 136 4.89 -15.42 1.48
CA VAL A 136 5.53 -16.74 1.48
C VAL A 136 4.50 -17.84 1.72
N GLU A 137 3.65 -17.70 2.74
CA GLU A 137 2.57 -18.65 3.00
C GLU A 137 1.63 -18.80 1.80
N LEU A 138 1.30 -17.70 1.14
CA LEU A 138 0.43 -17.68 -0.03
C LEU A 138 1.01 -18.49 -1.19
N ARG A 139 2.32 -18.35 -1.44
CA ARG A 139 3.06 -19.15 -2.43
C ARG A 139 3.07 -20.63 -2.07
N ASP A 140 3.26 -20.96 -0.80
CA ASP A 140 3.39 -22.35 -0.35
C ASP A 140 2.03 -23.09 -0.41
N ARG A 141 0.92 -22.42 -0.05
CA ARG A 141 -0.45 -22.95 -0.19
C ARG A 141 -0.79 -23.26 -1.65
N ARG A 142 -0.38 -22.39 -2.57
CA ARG A 142 -0.58 -22.58 -4.01
C ARG A 142 0.23 -23.74 -4.56
N SER A 143 1.46 -23.92 -4.09
CA SER A 143 2.33 -25.03 -4.51
C SER A 143 1.78 -26.39 -4.04
N SER A 144 1.04 -26.41 -2.93
CA SER A 144 0.41 -27.61 -2.37
C SER A 144 -0.96 -27.95 -2.98
N SER A 145 -1.57 -27.00 -3.71
CA SER A 145 -2.90 -27.15 -4.33
C SER A 145 -2.83 -27.48 -5.83
N ARG A 146 -1.63 -27.66 -6.38
CA ARG A 146 -1.35 -28.09 -7.77
C ARG A 146 -0.83 -29.51 -7.76
#